data_AF-A0A953DLI4-F1
#
_entry.id   AF-A0A953DLI4-F1
#
_cell.length_a   1.000
_cell.length_b   1.000
_cell.length_c   1.000
_cell.angle_alpha   90.00
_cell.angle_beta   90.00
_cell.angle_gamma   90.00
#
_symmetry.space_group_name_H-M   'P 1'
#
loop_
_entity.id
_entity.type
_entity.pdbx_description
1 polymer ?
#
loop_
_entity_poly.entity_id
_entity_poly.type
_entity_poly.pdbx_seq_one_letter_code
_entity_poly.pdbx_strand_id
1 'polypeptide(L)'
;MSSSQHPSPETPIDAEGATSGAVDLRDQLGQLLMAGFEGTEPSPAILDLIEHHQLGGVILFSRNIVSAEQVYHLTSTLQAKARAAGHRYPLLIAIDQENGMVQRLGEHVTLFPGNMA
;
A
#
# COMPACT_ATOMS: atom_id res chain seq x y z
N MET A 1 34.45 15.32 38.28
CA MET A 1 33.32 15.61 37.37
C MET A 1 33.76 15.15 35.99
N SER A 2 33.37 13.95 35.60
CA SER A 2 33.80 13.31 34.35
C SER A 2 32.80 13.70 33.26
N SER A 3 33.22 14.55 32.32
CA SER A 3 32.43 14.90 31.14
C SER A 3 32.33 13.68 30.22
N SER A 4 31.15 13.10 30.13
CA SER A 4 30.82 12.10 29.12
C SER A 4 30.79 12.76 27.74
N GLN A 5 31.86 12.58 26.96
CA GLN A 5 31.80 12.84 25.52
C GLN A 5 31.05 11.68 24.85
N HIS A 6 29.89 12.03 24.30
CA HIS A 6 29.09 11.20 23.42
C HIS A 6 29.78 11.17 22.03
N PRO A 7 30.22 10.02 21.52
CA PRO A 7 30.67 9.95 20.13
C PRO A 7 29.43 9.89 19.22
N SER A 8 29.25 10.93 18.41
CA SER A 8 28.33 10.90 17.27
C SER A 8 28.79 9.85 16.27
N PRO A 9 27.92 9.01 15.69
CA PRO A 9 28.30 8.20 14.55
C PRO A 9 28.28 9.08 13.30
N GLU A 10 29.42 9.66 12.95
CA GLU A 10 29.71 10.03 11.56
C GLU A 10 30.13 8.78 10.82
N THR A 11 29.19 8.14 10.13
CA THR A 11 29.54 7.16 9.09
C THR A 11 29.49 7.88 7.74
N PRO A 12 30.57 7.82 6.92
CA PRO A 12 30.60 8.43 5.60
C PRO A 12 29.51 7.88 4.68
N ILE A 13 28.87 8.80 3.96
CA ILE A 13 27.96 8.55 2.84
C ILE A 13 28.73 8.16 1.58
N ASP A 14 29.64 7.20 1.66
CA ASP A 14 30.38 6.77 0.47
C ASP A 14 29.80 5.48 -0.09
N ALA A 15 29.28 5.64 -1.30
CA ALA A 15 28.77 4.63 -2.19
C ALA A 15 29.83 3.57 -2.49
N GLU A 16 29.60 2.35 -2.01
CA GLU A 16 30.28 1.16 -2.53
C GLU A 16 29.25 0.11 -2.95
N GLY A 17 29.49 -0.46 -4.13
CA GLY A 17 28.53 -1.20 -4.93
C GLY A 17 27.90 -2.40 -4.23
N ALA A 18 26.58 -2.53 -4.37
CA ALA A 18 25.86 -3.73 -4.02
C ALA A 18 25.80 -4.68 -5.23
N THR A 19 26.68 -5.67 -5.20
CA THR A 19 26.64 -6.90 -6.00
C THR A 19 25.37 -7.71 -5.74
N SER A 20 24.78 -8.24 -6.83
CA SER A 20 24.03 -9.51 -6.92
C SER A 20 23.27 -9.99 -5.67
N GLY A 21 21.98 -9.64 -5.57
CA GLY A 21 21.04 -10.16 -4.57
C GLY A 21 20.35 -9.13 -3.68
N ALA A 22 20.81 -7.87 -3.69
CA ALA A 22 20.16 -6.78 -2.96
C ALA A 22 18.90 -6.28 -3.69
N VAL A 23 17.79 -6.16 -2.95
CA VAL A 23 16.57 -5.50 -3.44
C VAL A 23 16.90 -4.02 -3.66
N ASP A 24 16.48 -3.42 -4.77
CA ASP A 24 16.70 -2.01 -5.03
C ASP A 24 16.08 -1.16 -3.90
N LEU A 25 16.80 -0.15 -3.42
CA LEU A 25 16.33 0.72 -2.35
C LEU A 25 15.03 1.42 -2.75
N ARG A 26 14.88 1.77 -4.03
CA ARG A 26 13.63 2.34 -4.54
C ARG A 26 12.46 1.38 -4.37
N ASP A 27 12.66 0.11 -4.68
CA ASP A 27 11.64 -0.93 -4.52
C ASP A 27 11.28 -1.12 -3.04
N GLN A 28 12.30 -1.11 -2.15
CA GLN A 28 12.08 -1.17 -0.70
C GLN A 28 11.27 0.02 -0.19
N LEU A 29 11.53 1.23 -0.68
CA LEU A 29 10.76 2.43 -0.31
C LEU A 29 9.32 2.34 -0.81
N GLY A 30 9.09 1.80 -2.00
CA GLY A 30 7.75 1.56 -2.53
C GLY A 30 6.90 0.70 -1.59
N GLN A 31 7.50 -0.34 -1.01
CA GLN A 31 6.84 -1.25 -0.08
C GLN A 31 6.41 -0.61 1.26
N LEU A 32 6.97 0.55 1.62
CA LEU A 32 6.61 1.29 2.83
C LEU A 32 5.43 2.25 2.63
N LEU A 33 4.95 2.39 1.39
CA LEU A 33 3.92 3.36 1.03
C LEU A 33 2.59 2.67 0.74
N MET A 34 1.52 3.38 1.11
CA MET A 34 0.15 3.03 0.81
C MET A 34 -0.55 4.23 0.18
N ALA A 35 -1.26 4.03 -0.93
CA ALA A 35 -1.95 5.09 -1.64
C ALA A 35 -3.42 4.78 -1.90
N GLY A 36 -4.27 5.80 -1.84
CA GLY A 36 -5.66 5.75 -2.32
C GLY A 36 -5.77 6.34 -3.73
N PHE A 37 -6.91 6.11 -4.38
CA PHE A 37 -7.21 6.68 -5.70
C PHE A 37 -8.69 7.00 -5.88
N GLU A 38 -9.02 7.76 -6.91
CA GLU A 38 -10.39 8.12 -7.29
C GLU A 38 -10.96 7.14 -8.32
N GLY A 39 -12.28 6.92 -8.28
CA GLY A 39 -13.00 6.07 -9.23
C GLY A 39 -13.08 4.59 -8.84
N THR A 40 -13.86 3.83 -9.61
CA THR A 40 -14.22 2.43 -9.36
C THR A 40 -13.34 1.44 -10.13
N GLU A 41 -12.37 1.96 -10.86
CA GLU A 41 -11.37 1.22 -11.63
C GLU A 41 -9.98 1.81 -11.35
N PRO A 42 -8.89 1.06 -11.56
CA PRO A 42 -7.55 1.59 -11.34
C PRO A 42 -7.29 2.84 -12.19
N SER A 43 -7.07 3.97 -11.53
CA SER A 43 -6.66 5.21 -12.22
C SER A 43 -5.26 5.08 -12.85
N PRO A 44 -4.94 5.86 -13.89
CA PRO A 44 -3.58 5.88 -14.46
C PRO A 44 -2.50 6.17 -13.41
N ALA A 45 -2.79 7.05 -12.43
CA ALA A 45 -1.84 7.40 -11.37
C ALA A 45 -1.55 6.24 -10.41
N ILE A 46 -2.56 5.44 -10.02
CA ILE A 46 -2.31 4.29 -9.14
C ILE A 46 -1.58 3.18 -9.91
N LEU A 47 -1.86 3.02 -11.20
CA LEU A 47 -1.15 2.07 -12.05
C LEU A 47 0.32 2.44 -12.21
N ASP A 48 0.65 3.72 -12.39
CA ASP A 48 2.04 4.20 -12.43
C ASP A 48 2.80 3.88 -11.14
N LEU A 49 2.18 4.13 -9.97
CA LEU A 49 2.78 3.78 -8.67
C LEU A 49 3.01 2.27 -8.51
N ILE A 50 2.07 1.45 -8.98
CA ILE A 50 2.19 -0.01 -8.91
C ILE A 50 3.28 -0.49 -9.89
N GLU A 51 3.21 -0.07 -11.15
CA GLU A 51 4.03 -0.65 -12.23
C GLU A 51 5.47 -0.13 -12.22
N HIS A 52 5.70 1.11 -11.78
CA HIS A 52 7.01 1.77 -11.88
C HIS A 52 7.65 2.12 -10.54
N HIS A 53 6.88 2.11 -9.44
CA HIS A 53 7.37 2.50 -8.11
C HIS A 53 7.22 1.41 -7.05
N GLN A 54 6.84 0.18 -7.43
CA GLN A 54 6.70 -0.98 -6.54
C GLN A 54 5.90 -0.65 -5.27
N LEU A 55 4.79 0.09 -5.43
CA LEU A 55 3.91 0.47 -4.32
C LEU A 55 3.53 -0.76 -3.47
N GLY A 56 3.64 -0.65 -2.16
CA GLY A 56 3.39 -1.76 -1.23
C GLY A 56 1.92 -2.02 -0.95
N GLY A 57 1.10 -0.97 -0.97
CA GLY A 57 -0.32 -1.11 -0.67
C GLY A 57 -1.23 -0.06 -1.27
N VAL A 58 -2.51 -0.42 -1.33
CA VAL A 58 -3.60 0.45 -1.76
C VAL A 58 -4.68 0.47 -0.68
N ILE A 59 -5.27 1.64 -0.42
CA ILE A 59 -6.40 1.78 0.49
C ILE A 59 -7.66 2.19 -0.29
N LEU A 60 -8.73 1.42 -0.09
CA LEU A 60 -10.03 1.64 -0.72
C LEU A 60 -10.92 2.47 0.20
N PHE A 61 -11.69 3.37 -0.41
CA PHE A 61 -12.73 4.18 0.23
C PHE A 61 -14.06 3.95 -0.47
N SER A 62 -15.17 4.50 0.07
CA SER A 62 -16.51 4.35 -0.51
C SER A 62 -16.59 4.74 -2.00
N ARG A 63 -15.77 5.72 -2.44
CA ARG A 63 -15.65 6.13 -3.86
C ARG A 63 -15.14 5.04 -4.81
N ASN A 64 -14.58 3.95 -4.28
CA ASN A 64 -14.06 2.83 -5.05
C ASN A 64 -15.04 1.63 -5.10
N ILE A 65 -16.18 1.72 -4.39
CA ILE A 65 -17.08 0.59 -4.12
C ILE A 65 -18.45 0.83 -4.78
N VAL A 66 -18.89 -0.11 -5.61
CA VAL A 66 -20.22 -0.13 -6.24
C VAL A 66 -20.97 -1.43 -5.99
N SER A 67 -20.26 -2.56 -5.96
CA SER A 67 -20.83 -3.88 -5.66
C SER A 67 -19.72 -4.85 -5.28
N ALA A 68 -20.07 -5.99 -4.67
CA ALA A 68 -19.11 -7.03 -4.33
C ALA A 68 -18.38 -7.59 -5.58
N GLU A 69 -19.10 -7.76 -6.69
CA GLU A 69 -18.53 -8.21 -7.96
C GLU A 69 -17.56 -7.18 -8.55
N GLN A 70 -17.92 -5.90 -8.55
CA GLN A 70 -17.02 -4.84 -9.01
C GLN A 70 -15.75 -4.75 -8.14
N VAL A 71 -15.87 -4.87 -6.82
CA VAL A 71 -14.70 -4.87 -5.92
C VAL A 71 -13.80 -6.09 -6.17
N TYR A 72 -14.39 -7.26 -6.43
CA TYR A 72 -13.63 -8.44 -6.82
C TYR A 72 -12.82 -8.19 -8.10
N HIS A 73 -13.43 -7.60 -9.13
CA HIS A 73 -12.72 -7.26 -10.37
C HIS A 73 -11.65 -6.19 -10.16
N LEU A 74 -11.94 -5.15 -9.37
CA LEU A 74 -10.99 -4.09 -9.03
C LEU A 74 -9.75 -4.64 -8.33
N THR A 75 -9.94 -5.41 -7.26
CA THR A 75 -8.84 -5.97 -6.47
C THR A 75 -8.05 -7.02 -7.25
N SER A 76 -8.72 -7.85 -8.07
CA SER A 76 -8.06 -8.79 -8.97
C SER A 76 -7.19 -8.09 -10.01
N THR A 77 -7.67 -6.98 -10.58
CA THR A 77 -6.92 -6.18 -11.55
C THR A 77 -5.66 -5.59 -10.91
N LEU A 78 -5.79 -4.97 -9.73
CA LEU A 78 -4.66 -4.39 -9.01
C LEU A 78 -3.58 -5.45 -8.70
N GLN A 79 -3.98 -6.63 -8.22
CA GLN A 79 -3.04 -7.73 -7.97
C GLN A 79 -2.40 -8.26 -9.25
N ALA A 80 -3.15 -8.35 -10.35
CA ALA A 80 -2.61 -8.78 -11.63
C ALA A 80 -1.55 -7.79 -12.16
N LYS A 81 -1.78 -6.49 -12.00
CA LYS A 81 -0.83 -5.43 -12.36
C LYS A 81 0.45 -5.48 -11.54
N ALA A 82 0.34 -5.62 -10.22
CA ALA A 82 1.49 -5.80 -9.33
C ALA A 82 2.32 -7.04 -9.71
N ARG A 83 1.67 -8.18 -9.95
CA ARG A 83 2.34 -9.41 -10.38
C ARG A 83 3.05 -9.23 -11.73
N ALA A 84 2.40 -8.60 -12.70
CA ALA A 84 2.98 -8.34 -14.01
C ALA A 84 4.18 -7.39 -13.94
N ALA A 85 4.17 -6.44 -12.99
CA ALA A 85 5.26 -5.52 -12.70
C ALA A 85 6.41 -6.14 -11.86
N GLY A 86 6.37 -7.45 -11.59
CA GLY A 86 7.45 -8.16 -10.91
C GLY A 86 7.51 -7.93 -9.40
N HIS A 87 6.41 -7.54 -8.77
CA HIS A 87 6.36 -7.35 -7.31
C HIS A 87 6.79 -8.62 -6.58
N ARG A 88 7.73 -8.46 -5.64
CA ARG A 88 8.19 -9.56 -4.78
C ARG A 88 7.11 -10.08 -3.84
N TYR A 89 6.23 -9.18 -3.39
CA TYR A 89 5.11 -9.48 -2.50
C TYR A 89 3.80 -8.94 -3.11
N PRO A 90 2.64 -9.58 -2.87
CA PRO A 90 1.37 -9.05 -3.34
C PRO A 90 1.05 -7.68 -2.71
N LEU A 91 0.25 -6.87 -3.40
CA LEU A 91 -0.24 -5.61 -2.84
C LEU A 91 -1.04 -5.88 -1.56
N LEU A 92 -0.76 -5.10 -0.52
CA LEU A 92 -1.70 -4.97 0.60
C LEU A 92 -2.91 -4.15 0.13
N ILE A 93 -4.11 -4.73 0.19
CA ILE A 93 -5.35 -4.01 -0.12
C ILE A 93 -6.10 -3.77 1.19
N ALA A 94 -6.13 -2.52 1.62
CA ALA A 94 -6.70 -2.09 2.90
C ALA A 94 -8.02 -1.34 2.72
N ILE A 95 -8.80 -1.28 3.80
CA ILE A 95 -10.07 -0.56 3.87
C ILE A 95 -10.43 -0.27 5.34
N ASP A 96 -11.05 0.88 5.61
CA ASP A 96 -11.60 1.20 6.94
C ASP A 96 -13.01 0.60 7.12
N GLN A 97 -13.10 -0.71 7.30
CA GLN A 97 -14.36 -1.41 7.52
C GLN A 97 -14.53 -1.74 9.02
N GLU A 98 -14.88 -0.73 9.81
CA GLU A 98 -15.08 -0.87 11.27
C GLU A 98 -16.51 -1.29 11.64
N ASN A 99 -17.45 -1.16 10.71
CA ASN A 99 -18.91 -1.32 10.87
C ASN A 99 -19.58 -0.11 11.53
N GLY A 100 -20.90 -0.18 11.74
CA GLY A 100 -21.68 0.95 12.25
C GLY A 100 -21.55 2.21 11.37
N MET A 101 -21.06 3.31 11.97
CA MET A 101 -20.92 4.60 11.28
C MET A 101 -19.71 4.66 10.32
N VAL A 102 -18.69 3.82 10.52
CA VAL A 102 -17.48 3.80 9.68
C VAL A 102 -17.45 2.48 8.91
N GLN A 103 -18.09 2.50 7.75
CA GLN A 103 -18.12 1.39 6.82
C GLN A 103 -18.04 1.90 5.39
N ARG A 104 -17.31 1.17 4.55
CA ARG A 104 -17.10 1.52 3.14
C ARG A 104 -17.87 0.61 2.20
N LEU A 105 -18.08 -0.65 2.58
CA LEU A 105 -18.78 -1.64 1.77
C LEU A 105 -20.31 -1.46 1.79
N GLY A 106 -20.86 -0.80 2.81
CA GLY A 106 -22.28 -0.45 2.89
C GLY A 106 -23.21 -1.66 2.71
N GLU A 107 -24.34 -1.44 2.01
CA GLU A 107 -25.39 -2.45 1.79
C GLU A 107 -24.97 -3.60 0.86
N HIS A 108 -23.76 -3.57 0.29
CA HIS A 108 -23.24 -4.63 -0.58
C HIS A 108 -22.78 -5.87 0.20
N VAL A 109 -22.72 -5.78 1.53
CA VAL A 109 -22.36 -6.85 2.46
C VAL A 109 -23.25 -6.81 3.70
N THR A 110 -23.08 -7.79 4.59
CA THR A 110 -23.78 -7.80 5.89
C THR A 110 -23.45 -6.54 6.70
N LEU A 111 -24.50 -5.86 7.17
CA LEU A 111 -24.37 -4.73 8.07
C LEU A 111 -24.22 -5.21 9.51
N PHE A 112 -23.10 -4.89 10.15
CA PHE A 112 -22.86 -5.19 11.56
C PHE A 112 -23.04 -3.94 12.44
N PRO A 113 -23.43 -4.12 13.72
CA PRO A 113 -23.39 -3.04 14.71
C PRO A 113 -21.98 -2.47 14.85
N GLY A 114 -21.88 -1.18 15.19
CA GLY A 114 -20.59 -0.53 15.45
C GLY A 114 -20.06 -0.81 16.86
N ASN A 115 -18.85 -0.35 17.16
CA ASN A 115 -18.15 -0.62 18.43
C ASN A 115 -18.91 -0.21 19.71
N MET A 116 -19.88 0.70 19.62
CA MET A 116 -20.64 1.25 20.75
C MET A 116 -22.13 0.89 20.74
N ALA A 117 -22.52 -0.11 19.95
CA ALA A 117 -23.91 -0.55 19.78
C ALA A 117 -24.39 -1.55 20.84
#